data_AF-A0A7Y2QC81-F1
#
_entry.id   AF-A0A7Y2QC81-F1
#
_cell.length_a   1.000
_cell.length_b   1.000
_cell.length_c   1.000
_cell.angle_alpha   90.00
_cell.angle_beta   90.00
_cell.angle_gamma   90.00
#
_symmetry.space_group_name_H-M   'P 1'
#
loop_
_entity.id
_entity.type
_entity.pdbx_description
1 polymer ?
#
loop_
_entity_poly.entity_id
_entity_poly.type
_entity_poly.pdbx_seq_one_letter_code
_entity_poly.pdbx_strand_id
1 'polypeptide(L)'
;MTVKEEMERKFGRQTLERPVKAGELFDVVDALTATILSLRARIEALESGGIKYAGTWQRALPYRKGMVVTSAGAMWTALADTPEGIAPGSNAAFWQLSQKSKPTKRVKAEGRQHDDVQP
;
A
#
# COMPACT_ATOMS: atom_id res chain seq x y z
N MET A 1 -13.68 5.87 20.79
CA MET A 1 -14.20 4.91 21.77
C MET A 1 -13.02 4.40 22.56
N THR A 2 -12.99 4.61 23.87
CA THR A 2 -11.89 4.18 24.75
C THR A 2 -12.06 2.72 25.17
N VAL A 3 -10.97 2.06 25.59
CA VAL A 3 -11.03 0.68 26.10
C VAL A 3 -11.96 0.59 27.31
N LYS A 4 -11.95 1.60 28.18
CA LYS A 4 -12.86 1.69 29.34
C LYS A 4 -14.32 1.73 28.90
N GLU A 5 -14.68 2.59 27.95
CA GLU A 5 -16.05 2.65 27.40
C GLU A 5 -16.49 1.32 26.79
N GLU A 6 -15.59 0.64 26.08
CA GLU A 6 -15.90 -0.65 25.47
C GLU A 6 -16.08 -1.76 26.51
N MET A 7 -15.27 -1.76 27.57
CA MET A 7 -15.41 -2.70 28.67
C MET A 7 -16.66 -2.43 29.52
N GLU A 8 -16.99 -1.16 29.79
CA GLU A 8 -18.23 -0.78 30.49
C GLU A 8 -19.46 -1.27 29.70
N ARG A 9 -19.42 -1.16 28.36
CA ARG A 9 -20.47 -1.69 27.47
C ARG A 9 -20.58 -3.21 27.50
N LYS A 10 -19.46 -3.94 27.53
CA LYS A 10 -19.45 -5.42 27.46
C LYS A 10 -19.69 -6.12 28.80
N PHE A 11 -19.24 -5.54 29.90
CA PHE A 11 -19.19 -6.21 31.21
C PHE A 11 -19.90 -5.45 32.33
N GLY A 12 -20.43 -4.24 32.06
CA GLY A 12 -21.08 -3.40 33.05
C GLY A 12 -20.11 -2.64 33.96
N ARG A 13 -20.56 -1.51 34.50
CA ARG A 13 -19.72 -0.58 35.28
C ARG A 13 -19.26 -1.14 36.63
N GLN A 14 -20.13 -1.85 37.34
CA GLN A 14 -19.80 -2.46 38.64
C GLN A 14 -18.65 -3.47 38.56
N THR A 15 -18.54 -4.20 37.45
CA THR A 15 -17.45 -5.18 37.24
C THR A 15 -16.08 -4.50 37.16
N LEU A 16 -16.02 -3.26 36.65
CA LEU A 16 -14.78 -2.49 36.49
C LEU A 16 -14.35 -1.74 37.76
N GLU A 17 -15.25 -1.56 38.72
CA GLU A 17 -14.95 -0.95 40.02
C GLU A 17 -14.31 -1.94 41.00
N ARG A 18 -14.31 -3.24 40.68
CA ARG A 18 -13.63 -4.26 41.48
C ARG A 18 -12.11 -4.01 41.49
N PRO A 19 -11.44 -4.02 42.66
CA PRO A 19 -10.00 -3.92 42.73
C PRO A 19 -9.34 -5.10 42.01
N VAL A 20 -8.47 -4.78 41.04
CA VAL A 20 -7.64 -5.77 40.34
C VAL A 20 -6.43 -6.09 41.20
N LYS A 21 -6.10 -7.39 41.34
CA LYS A 21 -4.86 -7.78 42.02
C LYS A 21 -3.67 -7.38 41.17
N ALA A 22 -2.56 -7.01 41.81
CA ALA A 22 -1.33 -6.65 41.09
C ALA A 22 -0.90 -7.73 40.09
N GLY A 23 -0.98 -9.02 40.45
CA GLY A 23 -0.66 -10.13 39.55
C GLY A 23 -1.55 -10.18 38.30
N GLU A 24 -2.87 -10.03 38.47
CA GLU A 24 -3.83 -10.01 37.34
C GLU A 24 -3.53 -8.85 36.36
N LEU A 25 -3.07 -7.71 36.89
CA LEU A 25 -2.65 -6.58 36.06
C LEU A 25 -1.37 -6.91 35.27
N PHE A 26 -0.37 -7.50 35.92
CA PHE A 26 0.88 -7.89 35.25
C PHE A 26 0.63 -8.95 34.17
N ASP A 27 -0.24 -9.93 34.42
CA ASP A 27 -0.62 -10.93 33.42
C ASP A 27 -1.25 -10.29 32.16
N VAL A 28 -2.12 -9.28 32.35
CA VAL A 28 -2.73 -8.54 31.24
C VAL A 28 -1.68 -7.71 30.48
N VAL A 29 -0.75 -7.07 31.19
CA VAL A 29 0.34 -6.30 30.58
C VAL A 29 1.26 -7.21 29.76
N ASP A 30 1.59 -8.39 30.26
CA ASP A 30 2.40 -9.38 29.56
C ASP A 30 1.68 -9.90 28.29
N ALA A 31 0.40 -10.23 28.40
CA ALA A 31 -0.40 -10.67 27.26
C ALA A 31 -0.53 -9.57 26.18
N LEU A 32 -0.72 -8.33 26.60
CA LEU A 32 -0.76 -7.17 25.69
C LEU A 32 0.61 -6.96 25.03
N THR A 33 1.69 -7.09 25.78
CA THR A 33 3.07 -6.95 25.29
C THR A 33 3.38 -8.02 24.25
N ALA A 34 3.05 -9.28 24.52
CA ALA A 34 3.22 -10.38 23.57
C ALA A 34 2.42 -10.14 22.27
N THR A 35 1.19 -9.63 22.39
CA THR A 35 0.34 -9.28 21.24
C THR A 35 0.95 -8.15 20.40
N ILE A 36 1.43 -7.08 21.05
CA ILE A 36 2.07 -5.95 20.37
C ILE A 36 3.32 -6.41 19.61
N LEU A 37 4.16 -7.25 20.23
CA LEU A 37 5.35 -7.79 19.58
C LEU A 37 4.99 -8.66 18.36
N SER A 38 3.97 -9.51 18.48
CA SER A 38 3.46 -10.30 17.35
C SER A 38 2.94 -9.43 16.21
N LEU A 39 2.17 -8.38 16.52
CA LEU A 39 1.66 -7.45 15.50
C LEU A 39 2.79 -6.69 14.81
N ARG A 40 3.81 -6.24 15.56
CA ARG A 40 4.99 -5.59 14.99
C ARG A 40 5.72 -6.50 14.02
N ALA A 41 5.98 -7.75 14.39
CA ALA A 41 6.63 -8.73 13.50
C ALA A 41 5.83 -8.97 12.22
N ARG A 42 4.48 -9.02 12.33
CA ARG A 42 3.60 -9.16 11.17
C ARG A 42 3.64 -7.94 10.25
N ILE A 43 3.68 -6.72 10.80
CA ILE A 43 3.81 -5.48 10.02
C ILE A 43 5.15 -5.46 9.29
N GLU A 44 6.24 -5.79 9.97
CA GLU A 44 7.57 -5.85 9.36
C GLU A 44 7.65 -6.88 8.21
N ALA A 45 7.01 -8.05 8.38
CA ALA A 45 6.90 -9.05 7.31
C ALA A 45 6.09 -8.52 6.11
N LEU A 46 5.02 -7.76 6.35
CA LEU A 46 4.22 -7.16 5.28
C LEU A 46 4.96 -6.00 4.59
N GLU A 47 5.70 -5.19 5.33
CA GLU A 47 6.44 -4.05 4.79
C GLU A 47 7.69 -4.51 4.02
N SER A 48 8.34 -5.59 4.44
CA SER A 48 9.48 -6.18 3.72
C SER A 48 9.08 -6.88 2.41
N GLY A 49 7.86 -7.40 2.32
CA GLY A 49 7.33 -8.09 1.13
C GLY A 49 6.28 -7.31 0.33
N GLY A 50 5.94 -6.10 0.76
CA GLY A 50 4.79 -5.34 0.27
C GLY A 50 4.97 -4.80 -1.14
N ILE A 51 3.86 -4.76 -1.90
CA ILE A 51 3.83 -4.14 -3.22
C ILE A 51 3.72 -2.62 -3.07
N LYS A 52 4.71 -1.88 -3.54
CA LYS A 52 4.67 -0.41 -3.59
C LYS A 52 4.43 0.06 -5.03
N TYR A 53 3.31 0.73 -5.27
CA TYR A 53 3.08 1.41 -6.55
C TYR A 53 3.92 2.70 -6.64
N ALA A 54 4.74 2.82 -7.67
CA ALA A 54 5.70 3.90 -7.88
C ALA A 54 5.30 4.86 -9.03
N GLY A 55 4.06 4.78 -9.50
CA GLY A 55 3.54 5.63 -10.58
C GLY A 55 3.99 5.18 -11.97
N THR A 56 4.08 6.13 -12.90
CA THR A 56 4.58 5.87 -14.26
C THR A 56 6.09 5.68 -14.23
N TRP A 57 6.60 4.69 -14.96
CA TRP A 57 8.04 4.45 -15.07
C TRP A 57 8.77 5.67 -15.63
N GLN A 58 9.93 5.99 -15.04
CA GLN A 58 10.80 7.08 -15.48
C GLN A 58 12.21 6.55 -15.69
N ARG A 59 12.85 6.99 -16.78
CA ARG A 59 14.19 6.53 -17.16
C ARG A 59 15.27 6.85 -16.12
N ALA A 60 15.12 7.97 -15.42
CA ALA A 60 16.10 8.50 -14.48
C ALA A 60 15.93 7.96 -13.04
N LEU A 61 15.06 6.96 -12.81
CA LEU A 61 14.81 6.43 -11.47
C LEU A 61 15.15 4.93 -11.38
N PRO A 62 15.79 4.49 -10.30
CA PRO A 62 15.88 3.08 -9.95
C PRO A 62 14.61 2.61 -9.24
N TYR A 63 14.35 1.30 -9.28
CA TYR A 63 13.19 0.68 -8.62
C TYR A 63 13.63 -0.54 -7.81
N ARG A 64 13.08 -0.73 -6.61
CA ARG A 64 13.38 -1.91 -5.79
C ARG A 64 12.51 -3.09 -6.17
N LYS A 65 12.98 -4.30 -5.86
CA LYS A 65 12.16 -5.52 -5.96
C LYS A 65 10.79 -5.34 -5.30
N GLY A 66 9.74 -5.83 -5.97
CA GLY A 66 8.36 -5.73 -5.50
C GLY A 66 7.66 -4.40 -5.82
N MET A 67 8.39 -3.37 -6.24
CA MET A 67 7.76 -2.14 -6.71
C MET A 67 7.01 -2.37 -8.03
N VAL A 68 5.94 -1.59 -8.22
CA VAL A 68 5.07 -1.68 -9.39
C VAL A 68 4.99 -0.34 -10.08
N VAL A 69 5.10 -0.34 -11.42
CA VAL A 69 5.02 0.87 -12.25
C VAL A 69 4.01 0.69 -13.37
N THR A 70 3.57 1.79 -13.96
CA THR A 70 2.89 1.78 -15.27
C THR A 70 3.84 2.20 -16.38
N SER A 71 3.84 1.46 -17.49
CA SER A 71 4.62 1.77 -18.69
C SER A 71 3.96 1.17 -19.92
N ALA A 72 3.88 1.93 -21.01
CA ALA A 72 3.31 1.51 -22.29
C ALA A 72 1.90 0.90 -22.19
N GLY A 73 1.04 1.47 -21.34
CA GLY A 73 -0.33 0.96 -21.14
C GLY A 73 -0.42 -0.36 -20.36
N ALA A 74 0.63 -0.72 -19.63
CA ALA A 74 0.65 -1.92 -18.81
C ALA A 74 1.20 -1.62 -17.42
N MET A 75 0.85 -2.47 -16.46
CA MET A 75 1.39 -2.50 -15.12
C MET A 75 2.48 -3.57 -15.04
N TRP A 76 3.61 -3.23 -14.44
CA TRP A 76 4.80 -4.07 -14.37
C TRP A 76 5.33 -4.13 -12.94
N THR A 77 5.72 -5.32 -12.50
CA THR A 77 6.34 -5.56 -11.18
C THR A 77 7.85 -5.77 -11.35
N ALA A 78 8.65 -5.09 -10.54
CA ALA A 78 10.09 -5.30 -10.47
C ALA A 78 10.40 -6.63 -9.75
N LEU A 79 11.11 -7.55 -10.40
CA LEU A 79 11.51 -8.85 -9.86
C LEU A 79 12.81 -8.79 -9.04
N ALA A 80 13.61 -7.75 -9.28
CA ALA A 80 14.86 -7.44 -8.62
C ALA A 80 15.04 -5.92 -8.54
N ASP A 81 16.04 -5.47 -7.80
CA ASP A 81 16.44 -4.06 -7.82
C ASP A 81 16.90 -3.70 -9.23
N THR A 82 16.17 -2.79 -9.85
CA THR A 82 16.30 -2.39 -11.24
C THR A 82 17.08 -1.07 -11.32
N PRO A 83 18.23 -1.04 -12.01
CA PRO A 83 18.98 0.20 -12.23
C PRO A 83 18.22 1.22 -13.08
N GLU A 84 18.65 2.48 -13.02
CA GLU A 84 18.19 3.54 -13.92
C GLU A 84 18.34 3.12 -15.39
N GLY A 85 17.43 3.59 -16.24
CA GLY A 85 17.47 3.36 -17.68
C GLY A 85 16.89 2.02 -18.16
N ILE A 86 16.73 1.02 -17.28
CA ILE A 86 16.19 -0.30 -17.64
C ILE A 86 14.66 -0.26 -17.66
N ALA A 87 14.09 -0.14 -18.85
CA ALA A 87 12.65 -0.01 -19.05
C ALA A 87 11.87 -1.34 -18.85
N PRO A 88 10.63 -1.28 -18.35
CA PRO A 88 9.74 -2.43 -18.37
C PRO A 88 9.54 -2.98 -19.79
N GLY A 89 9.60 -4.31 -19.91
CA GLY A 89 9.51 -5.01 -21.19
C GLY A 89 10.83 -5.11 -21.98
N SER A 90 11.91 -4.43 -21.57
CA SER A 90 13.23 -4.58 -22.23
C SER A 90 14.06 -5.74 -21.68
N ASN A 91 13.85 -6.09 -20.41
CA ASN A 91 14.58 -7.17 -19.74
C ASN A 91 13.67 -7.92 -18.75
N ALA A 92 13.44 -9.21 -19.03
CA ALA A 92 12.58 -10.07 -18.23
C ALA A 92 13.20 -10.46 -16.86
N ALA A 93 14.51 -10.28 -16.66
CA ALA A 93 15.14 -10.50 -15.36
C ALA A 93 14.75 -9.43 -14.33
N PHE A 94 14.40 -8.22 -14.81
CA PHE A 94 14.03 -7.10 -13.94
C PHE A 94 12.53 -6.88 -13.86
N TRP A 95 11.78 -7.15 -14.93
CA TRP A 95 10.37 -6.76 -15.02
C TRP A 95 9.46 -7.92 -15.41
N GLN A 96 8.40 -8.11 -14.62
CA GLN A 96 7.28 -8.99 -14.94
C GLN A 96 6.08 -8.15 -15.35
N LEU A 97 5.41 -8.54 -16.44
CA LEU A 97 4.11 -7.97 -16.81
C LEU A 97 3.04 -8.46 -15.83
N SER A 98 2.35 -7.52 -15.19
CA SER A 98 1.35 -7.81 -14.15
C SER A 98 -0.07 -7.58 -14.64
N GLN A 99 -0.28 -6.56 -15.48
CA GLN A 99 -1.58 -6.24 -16.08
C GLN A 99 -1.34 -5.55 -17.42
N LYS A 100 -2.11 -5.90 -18.46
CA LYS A 100 -2.06 -5.23 -19.77
C LYS A 100 -3.40 -4.54 -20.06
N SER A 101 -3.38 -3.24 -20.35
CA SER A 101 -4.62 -2.56 -20.74
C SER A 101 -5.11 -3.07 -22.10
N LYS A 102 -6.43 -2.96 -22.33
CA LYS A 102 -6.96 -3.09 -23.69
C LYS A 102 -6.52 -1.86 -24.51
N PRO A 103 -6.22 -2.02 -25.80
CA PRO A 103 -5.94 -0.88 -26.66
C PRO A 103 -7.20 -0.01 -26.79
N THR A 104 -7.10 1.26 -26.41
CA THR A 104 -8.18 2.24 -26.57
C THR A 104 -8.09 2.86 -27.96
N LYS A 105 -9.19 2.85 -28.73
CA LYS A 105 -9.29 3.66 -29.95
C LYS A 105 -9.31 5.14 -29.52
N ARG A 106 -8.27 5.91 -29.87
CA ARG A 106 -8.29 7.36 -29.66
C ARG A 106 -9.31 7.97 -30.59
N VAL A 107 -10.36 8.58 -30.04
CA VAL A 107 -11.28 9.42 -30.80
C VAL A 107 -10.61 10.78 -30.98
N LYS A 108 -10.46 11.23 -32.23
CA LYS A 108 -9.89 12.53 -32.56
C LYS A 108 -10.90 13.60 -32.11
N ALA A 109 -10.51 14.49 -31.20
CA ALA A 109 -11.32 15.67 -30.92
C ALA A 109 -11.26 16.59 -32.13
N GLU A 110 -12.37 16.75 -32.85
CA GLU A 110 -12.50 17.76 -33.89
C GLU A 110 -12.46 19.14 -33.24
N GLY A 111 -11.53 19.98 -33.70
CA GLY A 111 -11.31 21.31 -33.17
C GLY A 111 -12.55 22.16 -33.34
N ARG A 112 -12.97 22.82 -32.25
CA ARG A 112 -13.96 23.89 -32.28
C ARG A 112 -13.34 25.05 -33.09
N GLN A 113 -13.79 25.22 -34.33
CA GLN A 113 -13.52 26.42 -35.13
C GLN A 113 -13.95 27.64 -34.31
N HIS A 114 -12.99 28.50 -34.00
CA HIS A 114 -13.24 29.83 -33.48
C HIS A 114 -13.52 30.68 -34.73
N ASP A 115 -14.80 30.88 -35.04
CA ASP A 115 -15.18 31.79 -36.12
C ASP A 115 -14.70 33.19 -35.75
N ASP A 116 -13.71 33.66 -36.51
CA ASP A 116 -13.20 35.02 -36.48
C ASP A 116 -14.33 35.99 -36.81
N VAL A 117 -14.74 36.78 -35.81
CA VAL A 117 -15.45 38.03 -36.02
C VAL A 117 -14.40 39.12 -36.23
N GLN A 118 -14.40 39.73 -37.41
CA GLN A 118 -13.60 40.92 -37.71
C GLN A 118 -14.25 41.70 -38.87
N PRO A 119 -14.06 43.02 -38.95
CA PRO A 119 -14.03 44.07 -37.92
C PRO A 119 -15.32 44.91 -37.88
#